data_AF-A0A7J7N598-F1
#
_entry.id   AF-A0A7J7N598-F1
#
_cell.length_a   1.000
_cell.length_b   1.000
_cell.length_c   1.000
_cell.angle_alpha   90.00
_cell.angle_beta   90.00
_cell.angle_gamma   90.00
#
_symmetry.space_group_name_H-M   'P 1'
#
loop_
_entity.id
_entity.type
_entity.pdbx_description
1 polymer ?
#
loop_
_entity_poly.entity_id
_entity_poly.type
_entity_poly.pdbx_seq_one_letter_code
_entity_poly.pdbx_strand_id
1 'polypeptide(L)'
;MPRFTTEECFTILILLYATQPVLAHKKHLERHTHKPCKRIVLYYHDTLFDGTNMSNATSAIIANATQLGKFSFREFIVFDDPMTKNQLLMSPPVARAQDMMDEKTRYFSGGRHRRLLYGQRDRDIPNRSISGGQVFSRKDGYQAIRMLLEQTGQSDVSPCFLIIFWLIWFIVSKSLKPYKVRQPCQSLVFYFHDIIYNGMNAKNATSAIIASPEGANKTILAGQNHFGNLVVFDDPITLDNNLHSKPVGRAQGLYVYDKKEIFTAWLAFSLVLNSTDYKGTINFAGADPLMNKTRDVSVVGGTGDFFMTRGVATLMTDAFEGEVYFRLRVEINLYECW
;
A
#
# COMPACT_ATOMS: atom_id res chain seq x y z
N MET A 1 38.96 40.38 25.87
CA MET A 1 38.07 39.83 24.81
C MET A 1 37.80 40.95 23.82
N PRO A 2 38.04 40.77 22.51
CA PRO A 2 37.87 41.86 21.56
C PRO A 2 36.39 42.24 21.45
N ARG A 3 36.10 43.53 21.65
CA ARG A 3 34.79 44.12 21.38
C ARG A 3 34.69 44.34 19.88
N PHE A 4 33.87 43.53 19.21
CA PHE A 4 33.49 43.80 17.82
C PHE A 4 32.78 45.16 17.78
N THR A 5 33.30 46.08 16.98
CA THR A 5 32.68 47.40 16.78
C THR A 5 31.53 47.27 15.78
N THR A 6 30.59 48.21 15.82
CA THR A 6 29.39 48.24 14.95
C THR A 6 29.72 48.18 13.46
N GLU A 7 30.90 48.62 13.04
CA GLU A 7 31.35 48.58 11.64
C GLU A 7 31.77 47.17 11.17
N GLU A 8 32.33 46.35 12.05
CA GLU A 8 32.68 44.96 11.74
C GLU A 8 31.42 44.08 11.57
N CYS A 9 30.33 44.42 12.27
CA CYS A 9 29.04 43.75 12.13
C CYS A 9 28.37 44.08 10.78
N PHE A 10 28.53 45.30 10.27
CA PHE A 10 28.00 45.73 8.97
C PHE A 10 28.72 45.06 7.79
N THR A 11 30.03 44.88 7.88
CA THR A 11 30.82 44.21 6.84
C THR A 11 30.51 42.71 6.77
N ILE A 12 30.31 42.04 7.91
CA ILE A 12 29.85 40.64 7.95
C ILE A 12 28.43 40.51 7.36
N LEU A 13 27.54 41.48 7.62
CA LEU A 13 26.18 41.50 7.07
C LEU A 13 26.18 41.66 5.54
N ILE A 14 27.04 42.53 5.00
CA ILE A 14 27.20 42.74 3.55
C ILE A 14 27.81 41.49 2.89
N LEU A 15 28.79 40.83 3.52
CA LEU A 15 29.36 39.56 3.04
C LEU A 15 28.33 38.43 3.02
N LEU A 16 27.45 38.35 4.01
CA LEU A 16 26.34 37.37 4.05
C LEU A 16 25.24 37.68 3.03
N TYR A 17 24.98 38.96 2.71
CA TYR A 17 24.05 39.36 1.66
C TYR A 17 24.62 39.14 0.25
N ALA A 18 25.92 39.38 0.05
CA ALA A 18 26.61 39.18 -1.22
C ALA A 18 26.81 37.70 -1.57
N THR A 19 26.72 36.78 -0.59
CA THR A 19 26.88 35.33 -0.79
C THR A 19 25.56 34.59 -0.99
N GLN A 20 24.43 35.28 -1.19
CA GLN A 20 23.19 34.62 -1.63
C GLN A 20 23.47 33.83 -2.92
N PRO A 21 23.47 32.49 -2.91
CA PRO A 21 23.55 31.75 -4.15
C PRO A 21 22.20 31.95 -4.82
N VAL A 22 22.18 32.58 -6.00
CA VAL A 22 21.04 32.51 -6.92
C VAL A 22 20.97 31.07 -7.43
N LEU A 23 20.50 30.16 -6.57
CA LEU A 23 20.18 28.80 -6.97
C LEU A 23 18.80 28.85 -7.63
N ALA A 24 18.78 29.40 -8.84
CA ALA A 24 17.68 29.21 -9.78
C ALA A 24 17.66 27.72 -10.15
N HIS A 25 17.08 26.90 -9.28
CA HIS A 25 16.86 25.49 -9.56
C HIS A 25 15.67 25.40 -10.52
N LYS A 26 15.96 25.59 -11.82
CA LYS A 26 15.09 25.15 -12.90
C LYS A 26 14.89 23.65 -12.66
N LYS A 27 13.70 23.26 -12.19
CA LYS A 27 13.29 21.84 -12.16
C LYS A 27 13.18 21.40 -13.61
N HIS A 28 14.32 21.09 -14.21
CA HIS A 28 14.36 20.14 -15.29
C HIS A 28 13.92 18.84 -14.64
N LEU A 29 12.71 18.39 -14.96
CA LEU A 29 12.26 17.05 -14.60
C LEU A 29 13.15 16.11 -15.41
N GLU A 30 14.36 15.86 -14.90
CA GLU A 30 15.21 14.80 -15.40
C GLU A 30 14.39 13.54 -15.25
N ARG A 31 13.92 13.03 -16.39
CA ARG A 31 13.34 11.72 -16.53
C ARG A 31 14.40 10.76 -15.98
N HIS A 32 14.22 10.34 -14.73
CA HIS A 32 15.12 9.41 -14.04
C HIS A 32 15.41 8.28 -15.02
N THR A 33 16.64 8.27 -15.53
CA THR A 33 17.18 7.15 -16.30
C THR A 33 16.94 5.89 -15.47
N HIS A 34 16.38 4.86 -16.10
CA HIS A 34 15.83 3.64 -15.49
C HIS A 34 16.76 2.93 -14.49
N LYS A 35 16.91 3.50 -13.29
CA LYS A 35 17.54 2.89 -12.12
C LYS A 35 16.48 2.85 -11.02
N PRO A 36 16.24 1.68 -10.40
CA PRO A 36 15.25 1.58 -9.34
C PRO A 36 15.63 2.54 -8.22
N CYS A 37 14.67 3.35 -7.76
CA CYS A 37 14.89 4.35 -6.72
C CYS A 37 15.39 3.73 -5.40
N LYS A 38 15.12 2.42 -5.21
CA LYS A 38 15.59 1.60 -4.09
C LYS A 38 15.55 0.13 -4.50
N ARG A 39 16.60 -0.63 -4.21
CA ARG A 39 16.60 -2.10 -4.36
C ARG A 39 16.33 -2.74 -3.00
N ILE A 40 15.33 -3.62 -2.94
CA ILE A 40 15.01 -4.42 -1.76
C ILE A 40 15.07 -5.88 -2.19
N VAL A 41 15.81 -6.70 -1.45
CA VAL A 41 15.91 -8.15 -1.69
C VAL A 41 15.38 -8.84 -0.44
N LEU A 42 14.34 -9.65 -0.64
CA LEU A 42 13.71 -10.45 0.39
C LEU A 42 13.63 -11.90 -0.08
N TYR A 43 13.61 -12.82 0.87
CA TYR A 43 13.49 -14.25 0.64
C TYR A 43 12.13 -14.70 1.15
N TYR A 44 11.35 -15.27 0.24
CA TYR A 44 10.01 -15.77 0.48
C TYR A 44 10.09 -17.23 0.93
N HIS A 45 9.30 -17.58 1.93
CA HIS A 45 9.24 -18.94 2.43
C HIS A 45 7.82 -19.45 2.44
N ASP A 46 7.59 -20.51 1.68
CA ASP A 46 6.32 -21.17 1.52
C ASP A 46 6.31 -22.51 2.24
N THR A 47 5.28 -22.74 3.05
CA THR A 47 4.99 -24.02 3.68
C THR A 47 3.56 -24.42 3.30
N LEU A 48 3.44 -25.29 2.29
CA LEU A 48 2.15 -25.77 1.82
C LEU A 48 1.44 -26.66 2.85
N PHE A 49 0.14 -26.46 3.01
CA PHE A 49 -0.70 -27.33 3.82
C PHE A 49 -0.78 -28.74 3.23
N ASP A 50 -0.44 -29.76 4.03
CA ASP A 50 -0.38 -31.17 3.64
C ASP A 50 -1.48 -32.04 4.29
N GLY A 51 -2.46 -31.41 4.93
CA GLY A 51 -3.50 -32.09 5.70
C GLY A 51 -3.17 -32.26 7.18
N THR A 52 -1.89 -32.21 7.57
CA THR A 52 -1.43 -32.50 8.94
C THR A 52 -0.69 -31.34 9.61
N ASN A 53 -0.09 -30.45 8.82
CA ASN A 53 0.77 -29.37 9.27
C ASN A 53 0.05 -28.02 9.47
N MET A 54 -1.21 -28.06 9.93
CA MET A 54 -2.11 -26.89 10.01
C MET A 54 -1.49 -25.65 10.66
N SER A 55 -0.73 -25.84 11.75
CA SER A 55 -0.08 -24.77 12.53
C SER A 55 1.13 -24.13 11.85
N ASN A 56 1.79 -24.86 10.94
CA ASN A 56 3.02 -24.40 10.29
C ASN A 56 2.78 -23.95 8.84
N ALA A 57 1.67 -24.38 8.23
CA ALA A 57 1.38 -24.08 6.84
C ALA A 57 1.04 -22.59 6.64
N THR A 58 1.67 -22.00 5.62
CA THR A 58 1.49 -20.60 5.21
C THR A 58 0.74 -20.47 3.88
N SER A 59 0.54 -21.58 3.17
CA SER A 59 -0.26 -21.65 1.96
C SER A 59 -1.18 -22.88 1.94
N ALA A 60 -2.22 -22.85 1.09
CA ALA A 60 -3.14 -23.96 0.89
C ALA A 60 -3.63 -24.05 -0.56
N ILE A 61 -3.84 -25.28 -1.04
CA ILE A 61 -4.55 -25.57 -2.29
C ILE A 61 -6.04 -25.33 -2.06
N ILE A 62 -6.66 -24.52 -2.93
CA ILE A 62 -8.07 -24.15 -2.85
C ILE A 62 -8.90 -24.63 -4.06
N ALA A 63 -8.22 -24.99 -5.15
CA ALA A 63 -8.82 -25.67 -6.29
C ALA A 63 -7.88 -26.75 -6.83
N ASN A 64 -8.40 -27.95 -7.03
CA ASN A 64 -7.64 -29.09 -7.56
C ASN A 64 -7.34 -28.94 -9.05
N ALA A 65 -6.25 -29.59 -9.47
CA ALA A 65 -5.85 -29.62 -10.87
C ALA A 65 -6.97 -30.16 -11.77
N THR A 66 -7.23 -29.47 -12.87
CA THR A 66 -8.16 -29.91 -13.91
C THR A 66 -7.39 -30.14 -15.20
N GLN A 67 -7.53 -31.33 -15.79
CA GLN A 67 -6.97 -31.59 -17.11
C GLN A 67 -7.88 -30.97 -18.18
N LEU A 68 -7.32 -30.03 -18.95
CA LEU A 68 -7.99 -29.39 -20.08
C LEU A 68 -7.19 -29.71 -21.35
N GLY A 69 -7.54 -30.85 -21.97
CA GLY A 69 -6.83 -31.38 -23.13
C GLY A 69 -5.39 -31.79 -22.80
N LYS A 70 -4.41 -31.24 -23.52
CA LYS A 70 -2.97 -31.49 -23.28
C LYS A 70 -2.36 -30.59 -22.19
N PHE A 71 -3.14 -29.66 -21.64
CA PHE A 71 -2.70 -28.74 -20.59
C PHE A 71 -3.32 -29.16 -19.26
N SER A 72 -2.49 -29.37 -18.25
CA SER A 72 -2.96 -29.42 -16.87
C SER A 72 -2.96 -27.98 -16.34
N PHE A 73 -4.15 -27.41 -16.14
CA PHE A 73 -4.30 -26.25 -15.26
C PHE A 73 -4.23 -26.79 -13.84
N ARG A 74 -3.25 -26.29 -13.10
CA ARG A 74 -2.83 -26.94 -11.86
C ARG A 74 -3.49 -26.32 -10.66
N GLU A 75 -3.03 -26.76 -9.50
CA GLU A 75 -3.59 -26.38 -8.23
C GLU A 75 -3.54 -24.87 -8.07
N PHE A 76 -4.68 -24.30 -7.67
CA PHE A 76 -4.77 -22.90 -7.30
C PHE A 76 -4.42 -22.77 -5.83
N ILE A 77 -3.37 -22.02 -5.53
CA ILE A 77 -2.80 -21.90 -4.19
C ILE A 77 -3.01 -20.49 -3.69
N VAL A 78 -3.47 -20.36 -2.45
CA VAL A 78 -3.51 -19.10 -1.70
C VAL A 78 -2.40 -19.12 -0.68
N PHE A 79 -1.67 -18.03 -0.54
CA PHE A 79 -0.56 -17.94 0.40
C PHE A 79 -0.54 -16.61 1.15
N ASP A 80 -0.15 -16.68 2.41
CA ASP A 80 0.38 -15.57 3.18
C ASP A 80 1.70 -16.00 3.78
N ASP A 81 2.77 -15.60 3.11
CA ASP A 81 4.11 -16.14 3.34
C ASP A 81 5.05 -15.10 3.97
N PRO A 82 5.78 -15.48 5.03
CA PRO A 82 6.76 -14.61 5.65
C PRO A 82 7.94 -14.35 4.70
N MET A 83 8.41 -13.10 4.69
CA MET A 83 9.58 -12.68 3.93
C MET A 83 10.71 -12.23 4.85
N THR A 84 11.92 -12.78 4.66
CA THR A 84 13.11 -12.49 5.48
C THR A 84 14.19 -11.76 4.69
N LYS A 85 15.13 -11.11 5.38
CA LYS A 85 16.30 -10.44 4.73
C LYS A 85 17.38 -11.40 4.26
N ASN A 86 17.34 -12.66 4.70
CA ASN A 86 18.30 -13.71 4.36
C ASN A 86 17.55 -15.01 3.99
N GLN A 87 18.26 -16.05 3.58
CA GLN A 87 17.66 -17.31 3.14
C GLN A 87 17.14 -18.22 4.28
N LEU A 88 17.27 -17.83 5.53
CA LEU A 88 16.93 -18.69 6.67
C LEU A 88 15.47 -18.47 7.07
N LEU A 89 14.64 -19.50 6.94
CA LEU A 89 13.21 -19.49 7.35
C LEU A 89 13.01 -19.09 8.82
N MET A 90 13.92 -19.49 9.71
CA MET A 90 13.86 -19.16 11.14
C MET A 90 14.20 -17.70 11.46
N SER A 91 14.61 -16.91 10.46
CA SER A 91 14.87 -15.49 10.70
C SER A 91 13.57 -14.71 10.91
N PRO A 92 13.59 -13.64 11.72
CA PRO A 92 12.41 -12.80 11.91
C PRO A 92 11.89 -12.24 10.56
N PRO A 93 10.58 -12.37 10.28
CA PRO A 93 10.00 -11.81 9.07
C PRO A 93 10.02 -10.29 9.11
N VAL A 94 10.26 -9.67 7.95
CA VAL A 94 10.27 -8.20 7.77
C VAL A 94 9.15 -7.71 6.86
N ALA A 95 8.50 -8.62 6.15
CA ALA A 95 7.31 -8.40 5.35
C ALA A 95 6.54 -9.72 5.21
N ARG A 96 5.33 -9.65 4.65
CA ARG A 96 4.56 -10.82 4.23
C ARG A 96 4.12 -10.63 2.78
N ALA A 97 4.08 -11.71 2.02
CA ALA A 97 3.56 -11.73 0.65
C ALA A 97 2.22 -12.45 0.66
N GLN A 98 1.19 -11.76 0.18
CA GLN A 98 -0.19 -12.22 0.16
C GLN A 98 -0.69 -12.19 -1.28
N ASP A 99 -1.04 -13.36 -1.83
CA ASP A 99 -1.58 -13.47 -3.19
C ASP A 99 -2.16 -14.89 -3.43
N MET A 100 -2.56 -15.10 -4.67
CA MET A 100 -2.95 -16.38 -5.24
C MET A 100 -2.04 -16.73 -6.44
N MET A 101 -1.70 -18.01 -6.60
CA MET A 101 -0.85 -18.50 -7.69
C MET A 101 -1.41 -19.79 -8.30
N ASP A 102 -1.32 -19.91 -9.62
CA ASP A 102 -1.48 -21.17 -10.36
C ASP A 102 -0.11 -21.88 -10.45
N GLU A 103 0.04 -23.05 -9.82
CA GLU A 103 1.31 -23.79 -9.82
C GLU A 103 1.47 -24.66 -11.07
N LYS A 104 2.04 -24.15 -12.16
CA LYS A 104 2.44 -25.04 -13.28
C LYS A 104 3.61 -25.95 -12.87
N THR A 105 3.49 -27.27 -12.98
CA THR A 105 4.40 -28.21 -12.31
C THR A 105 5.81 -28.24 -12.76
N ARG A 106 6.65 -28.35 -11.73
CA ARG A 106 7.85 -29.19 -11.60
C ARG A 106 8.07 -30.19 -12.75
N TYR A 107 8.70 -29.72 -13.81
CA TYR A 107 10.00 -30.33 -14.13
C TYR A 107 11.02 -29.66 -13.21
N PHE A 108 12.02 -30.42 -12.77
CA PHE A 108 13.02 -30.10 -11.74
C PHE A 108 12.61 -30.48 -10.30
N SER A 109 12.69 -31.80 -10.07
CA SER A 109 13.16 -32.36 -8.80
C SER A 109 14.44 -31.66 -8.35
N GLY A 110 14.51 -31.34 -7.05
CA GLY A 110 15.69 -30.77 -6.41
C GLY A 110 15.36 -29.55 -5.58
N GLY A 111 15.24 -29.74 -4.26
CA GLY A 111 15.09 -28.66 -3.30
C GLY A 111 16.12 -27.56 -3.54
N ARG A 112 15.62 -26.35 -3.80
CA ARG A 112 16.40 -25.12 -3.79
C ARG A 112 15.44 -23.95 -3.65
N HIS A 113 15.65 -23.14 -2.61
CA HIS A 113 14.99 -21.86 -2.38
C HIS A 113 14.96 -21.06 -3.70
N ARG A 114 13.76 -20.77 -4.21
CA ARG A 114 13.61 -20.02 -5.45
C ARG A 114 13.65 -18.53 -5.15
N ARG A 115 14.60 -17.86 -5.81
CA ARG A 115 14.71 -16.41 -5.88
C ARG A 115 13.71 -15.91 -6.93
N LEU A 116 12.60 -15.30 -6.51
CA LEU A 116 11.77 -14.52 -7.42
C LEU A 116 12.48 -13.19 -7.71
N LEU A 117 13.13 -13.13 -8.88
CA LEU A 117 13.68 -11.90 -9.43
C LEU A 117 12.59 -11.18 -10.22
N TYR A 118 11.97 -10.16 -9.65
CA TYR A 118 11.36 -9.10 -10.45
C TYR A 118 12.47 -8.09 -10.78
N GLY A 119 13.06 -8.19 -11.98
CA GLY A 119 14.12 -7.28 -12.40
C GLY A 119 15.08 -7.87 -13.41
N GLN A 120 15.15 -7.19 -14.55
CA GLN A 120 16.02 -7.39 -15.71
C GLN A 120 17.51 -7.65 -15.33
N ARG A 121 18.20 -8.49 -16.12
CA ARG A 121 19.60 -8.94 -15.93
C ARG A 121 20.55 -7.81 -15.49
N ASP A 122 21.07 -7.92 -14.27
CA ASP A 122 22.15 -7.08 -13.73
C ASP A 122 23.52 -7.55 -14.25
N ARG A 123 24.33 -6.61 -14.73
CA ARG A 123 25.80 -6.73 -14.79
C ARG A 123 26.36 -6.24 -13.45
N ASP A 124 27.33 -6.96 -12.90
CA ASP A 124 27.97 -6.68 -11.61
C ASP A 124 28.56 -5.27 -11.53
N ILE A 125 28.26 -4.53 -10.46
CA ILE A 125 28.89 -3.25 -10.12
C ILE A 125 29.27 -3.27 -8.62
N PRO A 126 30.48 -2.81 -8.22
CA PRO A 126 30.97 -2.97 -6.86
C PRO A 126 30.29 -2.04 -5.84
N ASN A 127 30.22 -2.53 -4.60
CA ASN A 127 29.72 -1.82 -3.43
C ASN A 127 30.43 -0.47 -3.22
N ARG A 128 29.64 0.61 -3.13
CA ARG A 128 30.07 1.86 -2.49
C ARG A 128 29.33 2.01 -1.18
N SER A 129 30.05 1.91 -0.07
CA SER A 129 29.55 2.21 1.27
C SER A 129 29.19 3.70 1.33
N ILE A 130 27.94 3.99 1.70
CA ILE A 130 27.52 5.33 2.08
C ILE A 130 27.31 5.29 3.59
N SER A 131 28.11 6.06 4.30
CA SER A 131 28.03 6.29 5.73
C SER A 131 26.65 6.85 6.10
N GLY A 132 26.09 6.32 7.19
CA GLY A 132 24.78 6.70 7.68
C GLY A 132 24.73 8.17 8.11
N GLY A 133 23.86 8.94 7.47
CA GLY A 133 23.39 10.21 8.02
C GLY A 133 22.31 9.91 9.07
N GLN A 134 22.56 10.32 10.32
CA GLN A 134 21.57 10.27 11.39
C GLN A 134 20.37 11.16 11.03
N VAL A 135 19.17 10.60 11.09
CA VAL A 135 17.91 11.33 11.02
C VAL A 135 17.63 11.88 12.41
N PHE A 136 17.78 13.19 12.60
CA PHE A 136 17.45 13.87 13.85
C PHE A 136 15.93 13.88 14.06
N SER A 137 15.48 13.37 15.21
CA SER A 137 14.06 13.35 15.59
C SER A 137 13.62 14.72 16.09
N ARG A 138 12.35 15.06 15.92
CA ARG A 138 11.73 16.32 16.39
C ARG A 138 11.92 16.53 17.91
N LYS A 139 12.13 15.45 18.68
CA LYS A 139 12.44 15.49 20.13
C LYS A 139 13.87 15.96 20.44
N ASP A 140 14.82 15.72 19.54
CA ASP A 140 16.24 16.07 19.73
C ASP A 140 16.46 17.58 19.57
N GLY A 141 15.66 18.24 18.71
CA GLY A 141 15.68 19.70 18.55
C GLY A 141 15.20 20.47 19.78
N TYR A 142 14.19 19.97 20.51
CA TYR A 142 13.72 20.62 21.74
C TYR A 142 14.70 20.45 22.91
N GLN A 143 15.43 19.34 22.97
CA GLN A 143 16.50 19.12 23.96
C GLN A 143 17.69 20.05 23.71
N ALA A 144 18.08 20.26 22.44
CA ALA A 144 19.12 21.22 22.09
C ALA A 144 18.74 22.67 22.45
N ILE A 145 17.47 23.05 22.26
CA ILE A 145 16.95 24.37 22.64
C ILE A 145 16.93 24.52 24.18
N ARG A 146 16.58 23.47 24.93
CA ARG A 146 16.65 23.49 26.41
C ARG A 146 18.08 23.65 26.91
N MET A 147 19.05 22.94 26.34
CA MET A 147 20.47 23.09 26.72
C MET A 147 21.01 24.49 26.41
N LEU A 148 20.56 25.13 25.32
CA LEU A 148 20.92 26.50 24.98
C LEU A 148 20.28 27.54 25.90
N LEU A 149 19.06 27.30 26.37
CA LEU A 149 18.36 28.21 27.30
C LEU A 149 18.85 28.10 28.75
N GLU A 150 19.46 26.97 29.13
CA GLU A 150 19.95 26.74 30.50
C GLU A 150 21.39 27.27 30.73
N GLN A 151 22.12 27.62 29.66
CA GLN A 151 23.45 28.25 29.76
C GLN A 151 23.44 29.78 29.83
N THR A 152 22.31 30.45 29.56
CA THR A 152 22.23 31.91 29.56
C THR A 152 21.65 32.46 30.85
N GLY A 153 22.30 32.16 31.97
CA GLY A 153 22.15 32.92 33.21
C GLY A 153 23.06 34.15 33.17
N GLN A 154 22.46 35.32 32.94
CA GLN A 154 23.03 36.67 33.14
C GLN A 154 23.99 37.27 32.08
N SER A 155 23.60 38.48 31.65
CA SER A 155 24.38 39.62 31.11
C SER A 155 24.68 39.73 29.59
N ASP A 156 24.09 40.79 29.01
CA ASP A 156 24.38 41.44 27.72
C ASP A 156 24.53 40.55 26.46
N VAL A 157 23.40 40.05 25.99
CA VAL A 157 23.26 39.65 24.58
C VAL A 157 23.41 40.87 23.67
N SER A 158 24.56 40.98 23.00
CA SER A 158 24.85 42.03 22.02
C SER A 158 23.71 42.16 20.99
N PRO A 159 23.31 43.39 20.58
CA PRO A 159 22.27 43.62 19.58
C PRO A 159 22.50 42.83 18.27
N CYS A 160 23.77 42.60 17.90
CA CYS A 160 24.13 41.81 16.73
C CYS A 160 23.72 40.33 16.85
N PHE A 161 23.71 39.74 18.05
CA PHE A 161 23.30 38.35 18.24
C PHE A 161 21.80 38.15 18.01
N LEU A 162 20.98 39.11 18.45
CA LEU A 162 19.53 39.09 18.19
C LEU A 162 19.23 39.26 16.70
N ILE A 163 19.97 40.11 15.99
CA ILE A 163 19.83 40.30 14.54
C ILE A 163 20.24 39.03 13.79
N ILE A 164 21.35 38.39 14.16
CA ILE A 164 21.80 37.13 13.55
C ILE A 164 20.78 36.01 13.83
N PHE A 165 20.25 35.91 15.05
CA PHE A 165 19.22 34.93 15.39
C PHE A 165 17.93 35.17 14.58
N TRP A 166 17.50 36.42 14.43
CA TRP A 166 16.36 36.79 13.59
C TRP A 166 16.60 36.49 12.11
N LEU A 167 17.80 36.75 11.58
CA LEU A 167 18.16 36.44 10.20
C LEU A 167 18.20 34.92 9.96
N ILE A 168 18.79 34.15 10.87
CA ILE A 168 18.78 32.69 10.82
C ILE A 168 17.34 32.17 10.89
N TRP A 169 16.52 32.71 11.79
CA TRP A 169 15.10 32.38 11.87
C TRP A 169 14.37 32.68 10.55
N PHE A 170 14.60 33.84 9.94
CA PHE A 170 13.98 34.23 8.67
C PHE A 170 14.45 33.35 7.49
N ILE A 171 15.73 32.96 7.48
CA ILE A 171 16.31 32.05 6.46
C ILE A 171 15.74 30.64 6.61
N VAL A 172 15.68 30.10 7.84
CA VAL A 172 15.11 28.77 8.14
C VAL A 172 13.60 28.74 7.80
N SER A 173 12.87 29.82 8.10
CA SER A 173 11.44 29.96 7.77
C SER A 173 11.17 29.89 6.26
N LYS A 174 12.09 30.41 5.43
CA LYS A 174 11.97 30.36 3.95
C LYS A 174 12.36 29.00 3.36
N SER A 175 13.05 28.13 4.12
CA SER A 175 13.52 26.82 3.65
C SER A 175 12.45 25.72 3.76
N LEU A 176 11.48 25.87 4.65
CA LEU A 176 10.36 24.94 4.78
C LEU A 176 9.31 25.22 3.70
N LYS A 177 9.56 24.74 2.49
CA LYS A 177 8.48 24.65 1.48
C LYS A 177 7.40 23.72 2.04
N PRO A 178 6.16 24.17 2.23
CA PRO A 178 5.09 23.27 2.66
C PRO A 178 4.98 22.16 1.63
N TYR A 179 5.01 20.91 2.09
CA TYR A 179 4.74 19.75 1.24
C TYR A 179 3.35 19.96 0.63
N LYS A 180 3.29 20.21 -0.69
CA LYS A 180 2.02 20.32 -1.39
C LYS A 180 1.38 18.94 -1.40
N VAL A 181 0.41 18.73 -0.51
CA VAL A 181 -0.47 17.58 -0.56
C VAL A 181 -1.19 17.63 -1.91
N ARG A 182 -1.00 16.59 -2.72
CA ARG A 182 -1.65 16.47 -4.02
C ARG A 182 -3.15 16.30 -3.76
N GLN A 183 -3.98 17.19 -4.28
CA GLN A 183 -5.43 17.07 -4.20
C GLN A 183 -5.93 16.14 -5.33
N PRO A 184 -6.98 15.34 -5.09
CA PRO A 184 -7.57 14.54 -6.15
C PRO A 184 -8.18 15.45 -7.23
N CYS A 185 -8.09 15.02 -8.49
CA CYS A 185 -8.78 15.67 -9.61
C CYS A 185 -10.25 15.26 -9.69
N GLN A 186 -10.59 14.08 -9.16
CA GLN A 186 -11.96 13.60 -9.07
C GLN A 186 -12.12 12.73 -7.82
N SER A 187 -13.24 12.91 -7.13
CA SER A 187 -13.62 12.13 -5.95
C SER A 187 -15.00 11.54 -6.16
N LEU A 188 -15.14 10.24 -5.92
CA LEU A 188 -16.39 9.50 -6.05
C LEU A 188 -16.67 8.74 -4.75
N VAL A 189 -17.95 8.58 -4.40
CA VAL A 189 -18.36 7.79 -3.25
C VAL A 189 -19.46 6.84 -3.67
N PHE A 190 -19.28 5.57 -3.35
CA PHE A 190 -20.19 4.50 -3.69
C PHE A 190 -20.39 3.56 -2.50
N TYR A 191 -21.51 2.83 -2.52
CA TYR A 191 -21.80 1.76 -1.58
C TYR A 191 -21.88 0.43 -2.32
N PHE A 192 -21.15 -0.56 -1.82
CA PHE A 192 -21.03 -1.90 -2.38
C PHE A 192 -21.81 -2.84 -1.49
N HIS A 193 -22.54 -3.77 -2.07
CA HIS A 193 -23.36 -4.71 -1.33
C HIS A 193 -23.04 -6.13 -1.77
N ASP A 194 -22.39 -6.89 -0.90
CA ASP A 194 -22.08 -8.29 -1.16
C ASP A 194 -23.07 -9.17 -0.40
N ILE A 195 -23.63 -10.16 -1.09
CA ILE A 195 -24.53 -11.17 -0.54
C ILE A 195 -24.00 -12.55 -0.95
N ILE A 196 -23.29 -13.22 -0.04
CA ILE A 196 -22.71 -14.54 -0.27
C ILE A 196 -23.81 -15.60 -0.41
N TYR A 197 -23.68 -16.43 -1.45
CA TYR A 197 -24.51 -17.62 -1.60
C TYR A 197 -24.29 -18.61 -0.45
N ASN A 198 -25.35 -18.88 0.32
CA ASN A 198 -25.31 -19.74 1.50
C ASN A 198 -26.00 -21.11 1.29
N GLY A 199 -26.28 -21.49 0.05
CA GLY A 199 -27.02 -22.72 -0.27
C GLY A 199 -28.54 -22.55 -0.35
N MET A 200 -29.10 -21.45 0.19
CA MET A 200 -30.56 -21.25 0.30
C MET A 200 -31.05 -19.94 -0.33
N ASN A 201 -30.14 -19.00 -0.64
CA ASN A 201 -30.46 -17.64 -1.11
C ASN A 201 -30.12 -17.39 -2.58
N ALA A 202 -30.16 -18.41 -3.45
CA ALA A 202 -29.73 -18.31 -4.86
C ALA A 202 -30.35 -17.15 -5.67
N LYS A 203 -31.58 -16.73 -5.34
CA LYS A 203 -32.26 -15.62 -6.02
C LYS A 203 -31.70 -14.24 -5.68
N ASN A 204 -31.08 -14.11 -4.50
CA ASN A 204 -30.65 -12.83 -3.94
C ASN A 204 -29.12 -12.72 -3.84
N ALA A 205 -28.40 -13.85 -3.90
CA ALA A 205 -26.95 -13.87 -3.80
C ALA A 205 -26.31 -13.10 -4.97
N THR A 206 -25.28 -12.33 -4.65
CA THR A 206 -24.47 -11.54 -5.60
C THR A 206 -23.04 -12.07 -5.69
N SER A 207 -22.64 -12.91 -4.74
CA SER A 207 -21.33 -13.52 -4.67
C SER A 207 -21.40 -15.00 -4.31
N ALA A 208 -20.33 -15.76 -4.59
CA ALA A 208 -20.26 -17.19 -4.30
C ALA A 208 -18.83 -17.65 -4.05
N ILE A 209 -18.67 -18.56 -3.08
CA ILE A 209 -17.40 -19.23 -2.81
C ILE A 209 -17.15 -20.23 -3.94
N ILE A 210 -16.10 -20.03 -4.73
CA ILE A 210 -15.76 -20.92 -5.85
C ILE A 210 -14.63 -21.89 -5.52
N ALA A 211 -13.84 -21.56 -4.50
CA ALA A 211 -12.74 -22.38 -4.00
C ALA A 211 -12.59 -22.20 -2.48
N SER A 212 -12.14 -23.26 -1.83
CA SER A 212 -12.06 -23.37 -0.37
C SER A 212 -10.98 -24.38 -0.01
N PRO A 213 -10.43 -24.35 1.22
CA PRO A 213 -9.50 -25.38 1.68
C PRO A 213 -10.06 -26.79 1.53
N GLU A 214 -9.16 -27.77 1.44
CA GLU A 214 -9.55 -29.19 1.34
C GLU A 214 -10.49 -29.60 2.48
N GLY A 215 -11.59 -30.28 2.12
CA GLY A 215 -12.62 -30.72 3.07
C GLY A 215 -13.62 -29.63 3.50
N ALA A 216 -13.42 -28.37 3.12
CA ALA A 216 -14.37 -27.29 3.42
C ALA A 216 -15.54 -27.24 2.42
N ASN A 217 -16.66 -26.64 2.86
CA ASN A 217 -17.82 -26.39 2.01
C ASN A 217 -17.65 -25.08 1.22
N LYS A 218 -18.36 -24.97 0.09
CA LYS A 218 -18.48 -23.76 -0.74
C LYS A 218 -19.77 -22.98 -0.50
N THR A 219 -20.59 -23.38 0.48
CA THR A 219 -21.79 -22.62 0.90
C THR A 219 -21.66 -22.04 2.30
N ILE A 220 -20.58 -22.36 3.01
CA ILE A 220 -20.28 -21.88 4.37
C ILE A 220 -18.80 -21.55 4.38
N LEU A 221 -18.43 -20.41 4.96
CA LEU A 221 -17.02 -20.01 5.04
C LEU A 221 -16.24 -21.00 5.93
N ALA A 222 -15.00 -21.28 5.56
CA ALA A 222 -14.13 -22.22 6.25
C ALA A 222 -13.73 -21.69 7.64
N GLY A 223 -13.29 -22.58 8.53
CA GLY A 223 -12.68 -22.17 9.79
C GLY A 223 -11.38 -21.37 9.60
N GLN A 224 -10.79 -20.90 10.71
CA GLN A 224 -9.51 -20.15 10.72
C GLN A 224 -9.56 -18.85 9.91
N ASN A 225 -10.49 -17.96 10.29
CA ASN A 225 -10.68 -16.66 9.62
C ASN A 225 -10.93 -16.79 8.11
N HIS A 226 -11.53 -17.92 7.70
CA HIS A 226 -11.92 -18.21 6.33
C HIS A 226 -10.74 -18.35 5.36
N PHE A 227 -9.52 -18.55 5.87
CA PHE A 227 -8.30 -18.67 5.07
C PHE A 227 -8.49 -19.62 3.87
N GLY A 228 -8.16 -19.15 2.67
CA GLY A 228 -8.26 -19.92 1.43
C GLY A 228 -9.67 -19.98 0.82
N ASN A 229 -10.70 -19.37 1.42
CA ASN A 229 -11.94 -19.14 0.70
C ASN A 229 -11.70 -18.07 -0.38
N LEU A 230 -12.00 -18.44 -1.62
CA LEU A 230 -12.01 -17.55 -2.78
C LEU A 230 -13.45 -17.32 -3.22
N VAL A 231 -13.83 -16.06 -3.24
CA VAL A 231 -15.18 -15.63 -3.61
C VAL A 231 -15.11 -14.84 -4.90
N VAL A 232 -16.02 -15.13 -5.82
CA VAL A 232 -16.32 -14.27 -6.97
C VAL A 232 -17.60 -13.51 -6.70
N PHE A 233 -17.65 -12.27 -7.16
CA PHE A 233 -18.79 -11.41 -6.92
C PHE A 233 -19.13 -10.57 -8.15
N ASP A 234 -20.43 -10.31 -8.28
CA ASP A 234 -21.03 -9.31 -9.15
C ASP A 234 -22.06 -8.55 -8.29
N ASP A 235 -21.61 -7.47 -7.67
CA ASP A 235 -22.35 -6.76 -6.63
C ASP A 235 -22.96 -5.46 -7.14
N PRO A 236 -24.16 -5.08 -6.68
CA PRO A 236 -24.75 -3.80 -7.05
C PRO A 236 -24.02 -2.68 -6.31
N ILE A 237 -23.84 -1.56 -7.03
CA ILE A 237 -23.29 -0.34 -6.47
C ILE A 237 -24.36 0.73 -6.44
N THR A 238 -24.55 1.38 -5.29
CA THR A 238 -25.52 2.47 -5.09
C THR A 238 -24.82 3.75 -4.65
N LEU A 239 -25.54 4.88 -4.73
CA LEU A 239 -25.06 6.19 -4.28
C LEU A 239 -25.31 6.44 -2.79
N ASP A 240 -26.18 5.64 -2.18
CA ASP A 240 -26.50 5.67 -0.76
C ASP A 240 -26.35 4.28 -0.14
N ASN A 241 -26.53 4.17 1.17
CA ASN A 241 -26.33 2.92 1.90
C ASN A 241 -27.49 1.92 1.76
N ASN A 242 -28.50 2.20 0.93
CA ASN A 242 -29.68 1.38 0.78
C ASN A 242 -29.54 0.40 -0.39
N LEU A 243 -29.53 -0.90 -0.08
CA LEU A 243 -29.44 -1.98 -1.07
C LEU A 243 -30.54 -1.93 -2.14
N HIS A 244 -31.71 -1.39 -1.82
CA HIS A 244 -32.85 -1.32 -2.73
C HIS A 244 -32.85 -0.06 -3.61
N SER A 245 -31.88 0.84 -3.42
CA SER A 245 -31.71 2.01 -4.29
C SER A 245 -31.30 1.58 -5.70
N LYS A 246 -31.59 2.44 -6.68
CA LYS A 246 -31.24 2.19 -8.08
C LYS A 246 -29.71 2.03 -8.21
N PRO A 247 -29.22 0.88 -8.71
CA PRO A 247 -27.79 0.71 -8.93
C PRO A 247 -27.27 1.67 -10.01
N VAL A 248 -26.08 2.21 -9.80
CA VAL A 248 -25.35 3.04 -10.78
C VAL A 248 -24.29 2.26 -11.55
N GLY A 249 -24.02 1.03 -11.14
CA GLY A 249 -23.07 0.13 -11.77
C GLY A 249 -22.97 -1.20 -11.02
N ARG A 250 -21.92 -1.96 -11.35
CA ARG A 250 -21.61 -3.26 -10.77
C ARG A 250 -20.17 -3.33 -10.30
N ALA A 251 -19.90 -3.93 -9.16
CA ALA A 251 -18.56 -4.29 -8.74
C ALA A 251 -18.34 -5.76 -9.10
N GLN A 252 -17.36 -6.04 -9.94
CA GLN A 252 -17.15 -7.36 -10.53
C GLN A 252 -15.71 -7.81 -10.31
N GLY A 253 -15.54 -8.94 -9.64
CA GLY A 253 -14.20 -9.45 -9.38
C GLY A 253 -14.19 -10.60 -8.40
N LEU A 254 -13.11 -10.63 -7.63
CA LEU A 254 -12.87 -11.67 -6.63
C LEU A 254 -12.22 -11.10 -5.39
N TYR A 255 -12.40 -11.83 -4.30
CA TYR A 255 -11.60 -11.65 -3.10
C TYR A 255 -11.23 -13.01 -2.50
N VAL A 256 -10.09 -13.03 -1.82
CA VAL A 256 -9.61 -14.20 -1.10
C VAL A 256 -9.31 -13.83 0.34
N TYR A 257 -9.75 -14.66 1.28
CA TYR A 257 -9.30 -14.53 2.66
C TYR A 257 -7.92 -15.16 2.81
N ASP A 258 -6.95 -14.34 3.21
CA ASP A 258 -5.53 -14.64 3.02
C ASP A 258 -4.76 -14.79 4.32
N LYS A 259 -5.40 -14.73 5.50
CA LYS A 259 -4.73 -15.01 6.79
C LYS A 259 -5.49 -15.98 7.68
N LYS A 260 -4.72 -16.82 8.39
CA LYS A 260 -5.26 -17.77 9.37
C LYS A 260 -5.47 -17.13 10.74
N GLU A 261 -4.63 -16.16 11.12
CA GLU A 261 -4.61 -15.59 12.48
C GLU A 261 -5.57 -14.42 12.65
N ILE A 262 -5.79 -13.65 11.58
CA ILE A 262 -6.64 -12.46 11.59
C ILE A 262 -7.50 -12.42 10.32
N PHE A 263 -8.64 -11.75 10.42
CA PHE A 263 -9.54 -11.59 9.30
C PHE A 263 -9.02 -10.53 8.32
N THR A 264 -8.46 -10.98 7.20
CA THR A 264 -7.97 -10.12 6.11
C THR A 264 -8.33 -10.71 4.76
N ALA A 265 -8.47 -9.85 3.76
CA ALA A 265 -8.72 -10.26 2.39
C ALA A 265 -7.73 -9.62 1.42
N TRP A 266 -7.58 -10.22 0.24
CA TRP A 266 -6.96 -9.58 -0.91
C TRP A 266 -8.02 -9.42 -2.00
N LEU A 267 -8.12 -8.22 -2.58
CA LEU A 267 -9.17 -7.84 -3.52
C LEU A 267 -8.59 -7.62 -4.92
N ALA A 268 -9.28 -8.11 -5.94
CA ALA A 268 -9.12 -7.67 -7.32
C ALA A 268 -10.47 -7.57 -8.02
N PHE A 269 -10.86 -6.36 -8.41
CA PHE A 269 -12.16 -6.13 -9.01
C PHE A 269 -12.19 -4.89 -9.89
N SER A 270 -13.25 -4.78 -10.67
CA SER A 270 -13.58 -3.61 -11.50
C SER A 270 -14.92 -3.05 -11.07
N LEU A 271 -15.02 -1.72 -10.98
CA LEU A 271 -16.31 -1.04 -10.99
C LEU A 271 -16.70 -0.79 -12.43
N VAL A 272 -17.80 -1.40 -12.86
CA VAL A 272 -18.39 -1.25 -14.18
C VAL A 272 -19.54 -0.26 -14.07
N LEU A 273 -19.29 0.97 -14.49
CA LEU A 273 -20.24 2.07 -14.45
C LEU A 273 -20.91 2.21 -15.81
N ASN A 274 -22.24 2.28 -15.79
CA ASN A 274 -23.06 2.45 -16.97
C ASN A 274 -24.32 3.26 -16.62
N SER A 275 -24.09 4.47 -16.09
CA SER A 275 -25.13 5.43 -15.77
C SER A 275 -25.19 6.54 -16.83
N THR A 276 -26.08 7.52 -16.62
CA THR A 276 -26.11 8.74 -17.45
C THR A 276 -24.89 9.62 -17.24
N ASP A 277 -24.25 9.52 -16.06
CA ASP A 277 -23.19 10.43 -15.63
C ASP A 277 -21.81 9.84 -15.87
N TYR A 278 -21.68 8.52 -15.78
CA TYR A 278 -20.42 7.80 -15.91
C TYR A 278 -20.59 6.50 -16.70
N LYS A 279 -19.69 6.32 -17.68
CA LYS A 279 -19.60 5.14 -18.52
C LYS A 279 -18.16 4.68 -18.68
N GLY A 280 -17.84 3.52 -18.11
CA GLY A 280 -16.48 2.98 -18.14
C GLY A 280 -16.19 2.07 -16.97
N THR A 281 -14.90 1.82 -16.74
CA THR A 281 -14.46 1.00 -15.60
C THR A 281 -13.37 1.65 -14.78
N ILE A 282 -13.35 1.36 -13.48
CA ILE A 282 -12.24 1.65 -12.57
C ILE A 282 -11.77 0.32 -12.00
N ASN A 283 -10.48 0.02 -12.06
CA ASN A 283 -9.92 -1.28 -11.68
C ASN A 283 -9.10 -1.16 -10.39
N PHE A 284 -9.23 -2.14 -9.51
CA PHE A 284 -8.66 -2.15 -8.16
C PHE A 284 -7.88 -3.44 -7.90
N ALA A 285 -6.78 -3.31 -7.16
CA ALA A 285 -6.05 -4.46 -6.63
C ALA A 285 -5.34 -4.10 -5.32
N GLY A 286 -5.41 -4.97 -4.32
CA GLY A 286 -4.64 -4.80 -3.09
C GLY A 286 -5.17 -5.58 -1.88
N ALA A 287 -4.37 -5.56 -0.82
CA ALA A 287 -4.73 -6.15 0.47
C ALA A 287 -5.74 -5.26 1.22
N ASP A 288 -6.72 -5.90 1.85
CA ASP A 288 -7.79 -5.31 2.64
C ASP A 288 -7.73 -5.84 4.08
N PRO A 289 -6.99 -5.17 4.99
CA PRO A 289 -6.91 -5.56 6.38
C PRO A 289 -8.20 -5.19 7.12
N LEU A 290 -9.22 -6.05 7.04
CA LEU A 290 -10.61 -5.81 7.47
C LEU A 290 -10.76 -5.35 8.93
N MET A 291 -9.79 -5.68 9.80
CA MET A 291 -9.74 -5.23 11.19
C MET A 291 -9.53 -3.72 11.35
N ASN A 292 -9.06 -3.03 10.32
CA ASN A 292 -8.90 -1.58 10.32
C ASN A 292 -10.19 -0.88 9.88
N LYS A 293 -10.49 0.27 10.51
CA LYS A 293 -11.68 1.08 10.19
C LYS A 293 -11.70 1.59 8.74
N THR A 294 -10.54 1.97 8.23
CA THR A 294 -10.33 2.53 6.88
C THR A 294 -9.15 1.83 6.24
N ARG A 295 -9.28 1.44 4.97
CA ARG A 295 -8.31 0.58 4.27
C ARG A 295 -8.12 1.08 2.85
N ASP A 296 -6.88 1.29 2.44
CA ASP A 296 -6.58 1.86 1.13
C ASP A 296 -6.22 0.76 0.13
N VAL A 297 -6.91 0.76 -1.01
CA VAL A 297 -6.68 -0.13 -2.15
C VAL A 297 -6.31 0.72 -3.37
N SER A 298 -5.38 0.22 -4.18
CA SER A 298 -4.90 0.98 -5.35
C SER A 298 -5.92 0.96 -6.48
N VAL A 299 -6.15 2.12 -7.10
CA VAL A 299 -6.75 2.20 -8.44
C VAL A 299 -5.62 1.95 -9.44
N VAL A 300 -5.66 0.80 -10.10
CA VAL A 300 -4.59 0.33 -11.00
C VAL A 300 -4.81 0.74 -12.46
N GLY A 301 -5.99 1.23 -12.79
CA GLY A 301 -6.32 1.74 -14.13
C GLY A 301 -7.82 1.95 -14.32
N GLY A 302 -8.20 2.37 -15.52
CA GLY A 302 -9.60 2.50 -15.89
C GLY A 302 -9.81 2.59 -17.41
N THR A 303 -11.07 2.52 -17.82
CA THR A 303 -11.54 2.56 -19.22
C THR A 303 -12.72 3.52 -19.38
N GLY A 304 -13.06 3.89 -20.61
CA GLY A 304 -14.15 4.84 -20.87
C GLY A 304 -13.84 6.21 -20.27
N ASP A 305 -14.79 6.77 -19.52
CA ASP A 305 -14.63 8.06 -18.83
C ASP A 305 -13.46 8.07 -17.82
N PHE A 306 -12.97 6.89 -17.40
CA PHE A 306 -11.87 6.74 -16.46
C PHE A 306 -10.57 6.26 -17.13
N PHE A 307 -10.45 6.44 -18.45
CA PHE A 307 -9.28 6.03 -19.21
C PHE A 307 -7.98 6.55 -18.58
N MET A 308 -7.01 5.65 -18.38
CA MET A 308 -5.68 5.96 -17.83
C MET A 308 -5.68 6.57 -16.40
N THR A 309 -6.77 6.44 -15.66
CA THR A 309 -6.82 6.98 -14.30
C THR A 309 -5.91 6.23 -13.33
N ARG A 310 -5.40 6.94 -12.33
CA ARG A 310 -4.69 6.38 -11.17
C ARG A 310 -5.14 7.08 -9.90
N GLY A 311 -5.20 6.34 -8.80
CA GLY A 311 -5.80 6.82 -7.58
C GLY A 311 -5.70 5.83 -6.43
N VAL A 312 -6.44 6.16 -5.37
CA VAL A 312 -6.59 5.33 -4.17
C VAL A 312 -8.08 5.26 -3.84
N ALA A 313 -8.57 4.07 -3.51
CA ALA A 313 -9.87 3.89 -2.90
C ALA A 313 -9.71 3.59 -1.41
N THR A 314 -10.41 4.34 -0.57
CA THR A 314 -10.51 4.07 0.86
C THR A 314 -11.81 3.32 1.12
N LEU A 315 -11.68 2.07 1.56
CA LEU A 315 -12.77 1.18 1.94
C LEU A 315 -13.11 1.38 3.42
N MET A 316 -14.41 1.43 3.72
CA MET A 316 -14.96 1.49 5.06
C MET A 316 -16.08 0.47 5.18
N THR A 317 -16.02 -0.40 6.19
CA THR A 317 -17.12 -1.32 6.47
C THR A 317 -18.27 -0.54 7.11
N ASP A 318 -19.39 -0.45 6.41
CA ASP A 318 -20.55 0.33 6.83
C ASP A 318 -21.58 -0.54 7.56
N ALA A 319 -21.79 -1.78 7.11
CA ALA A 319 -22.59 -2.78 7.80
C ALA A 319 -22.10 -4.20 7.47
N PHE A 320 -22.39 -5.14 8.35
CA PHE A 320 -22.29 -6.58 8.08
C PHE A 320 -23.37 -7.31 8.87
N GLU A 321 -23.95 -8.36 8.29
CA GLU A 321 -24.99 -9.20 8.90
C GLU A 321 -24.54 -10.66 8.81
N GLY A 322 -23.93 -11.14 9.90
CA GLY A 322 -23.32 -12.46 9.95
C GLY A 322 -22.22 -12.61 8.90
N GLU A 323 -22.19 -13.78 8.24
CA GLU A 323 -21.27 -14.11 7.14
C GLU A 323 -21.92 -13.95 5.76
N VAL A 324 -23.18 -13.51 5.70
CA VAL A 324 -23.96 -13.53 4.45
C VAL A 324 -23.95 -12.19 3.76
N TYR A 325 -24.04 -11.09 4.50
CA TYR A 325 -24.14 -9.76 3.91
C TYR A 325 -23.10 -8.80 4.49
N PHE A 326 -22.46 -8.02 3.63
CA PHE A 326 -21.71 -6.85 4.05
C PHE A 326 -21.89 -5.69 3.08
N ARG A 327 -21.71 -4.48 3.63
CA ARG A 327 -21.74 -3.23 2.89
C ARG A 327 -20.46 -2.45 3.09
N LEU A 328 -19.83 -2.05 1.99
CA LEU A 328 -18.66 -1.17 2.00
C LEU A 328 -19.04 0.21 1.48
N ARG A 329 -18.67 1.26 2.22
CA ARG A 329 -18.55 2.62 1.67
C ARG A 329 -17.16 2.73 1.05
N VAL A 330 -17.11 3.08 -0.22
CA VAL A 330 -15.87 3.16 -1.00
C VAL A 330 -15.70 4.59 -1.50
N GLU A 331 -14.67 5.26 -0.99
CA GLU A 331 -14.31 6.62 -1.35
C GLU A 331 -13.11 6.58 -2.30
N ILE A 332 -13.33 6.94 -3.56
CA ILE A 332 -12.34 6.85 -4.63
C ILE A 332 -11.79 8.24 -4.90
N ASN A 333 -10.48 8.40 -4.73
CA ASN A 333 -9.76 9.63 -5.00
C ASN A 333 -8.78 9.41 -6.16
N LEU A 334 -9.08 10.02 -7.32
CA LEU A 334 -8.26 9.94 -8.53
C LEU A 334 -7.28 11.11 -8.55
N TYR A 335 -5.99 10.83 -8.76
CA TYR A 335 -4.90 11.81 -8.80
C TYR A 335 -4.31 12.02 -10.21
N GLU A 336 -4.74 11.18 -11.14
CA GLU A 336 -4.50 11.31 -12.57
C GLU A 336 -5.83 11.07 -13.31
N CYS A 337 -6.27 12.09 -14.02
CA CYS A 337 -7.52 12.16 -14.78
C CYS A 337 -7.17 12.71 -16.17
N TRP A 338 -7.93 12.35 -17.20
CA TRP A 338 -7.60 12.61 -18.60
C TRP A 338 -8.71 13.33 -19.35
#